data_AF-A0A7E4WC61-F1
#
_entry.id   AF-A0A7E4WC61-F1
#
_cell.length_a   1.000
_cell.length_b   1.000
_cell.length_c   1.000
_cell.angle_alpha   90.00
_cell.angle_beta   90.00
_cell.angle_gamma   90.00
#
_symmetry.space_group_name_H-M   'P 1'
#
loop_
_entity.id
_entity.type
_entity.pdbx_description
1 polymer ?
#
loop_
_entity_poly.entity_id
_entity_poly.type
_entity_poly.pdbx_seq_one_letter_code
_entity_poly.pdbx_strand_id
1 'polypeptide(L)'
;MRIQFYQQTILVLLTLGLASCYEFLVVSFHDSGSHQASMSKLFLELASRGHHITVVDTTSKKPPNYGPNVTVVHFPDDRPKPTIFLRMFWETYPQVWQTP
;
A
#
# COMPACT_ATOMS: atom_id res chain seq x y z
N MET A 1 -21.24 43.97 -13.01
CA MET A 1 -21.00 42.76 -13.84
C MET A 1 -19.63 42.13 -13.62
N ARG A 2 -18.50 42.87 -13.64
CA ARG A 2 -17.16 42.28 -13.45
C ARG A 2 -16.92 41.59 -12.09
N ILE A 3 -17.43 42.16 -10.99
CA ILE A 3 -17.23 41.64 -9.63
C ILE A 3 -17.89 40.26 -9.42
N GLN A 4 -19.08 40.04 -10.01
CA GLN A 4 -19.77 38.75 -9.94
C GLN A 4 -19.00 37.65 -10.67
N PHE A 5 -18.33 37.97 -11.78
CA PHE A 5 -17.50 37.04 -12.52
C PHE A 5 -16.32 36.55 -11.66
N TYR A 6 -15.61 37.47 -10.98
CA TYR A 6 -14.50 37.10 -10.08
C TYR A 6 -14.96 36.24 -8.90
N GLN A 7 -16.13 36.54 -8.31
CA GLN A 7 -16.68 35.73 -7.22
C GLN A 7 -17.00 34.30 -7.67
N GLN A 8 -17.56 34.13 -8.87
CA GLN A 8 -17.82 32.81 -9.45
C GLN A 8 -16.52 32.05 -9.72
N THR A 9 -15.50 32.70 -10.28
CA THR A 9 -14.21 32.05 -10.55
C THR A 9 -13.52 31.60 -9.26
N ILE A 10 -13.54 32.42 -8.21
CA ILE A 10 -12.97 32.07 -6.90
C ILE A 10 -13.69 30.85 -6.31
N LEU A 11 -15.03 30.80 -6.39
CA LEU A 11 -15.82 29.68 -5.88
C LEU A 11 -15.51 28.37 -6.62
N VAL A 12 -15.34 28.44 -7.95
CA VAL A 12 -14.97 27.29 -8.78
C VAL A 12 -13.55 26.80 -8.45
N LEU A 13 -12.59 27.71 -8.27
CA LEU A 13 -11.23 27.32 -7.88
C LEU A 13 -11.18 26.71 -6.46
N LEU A 14 -12.00 27.22 -5.53
CA LEU A 14 -12.10 26.67 -4.17
C LEU A 14 -12.64 25.23 -4.19
N THR A 15 -13.69 24.98 -4.97
CA THR A 15 -14.31 23.65 -5.08
C THR A 15 -13.42 22.65 -5.81
N LEU A 16 -12.67 23.08 -6.83
CA LEU A 16 -11.67 22.25 -7.51
C LEU A 16 -10.50 21.86 -6.59
N GLY A 17 -10.03 22.77 -5.73
CA GLY A 17 -8.99 22.48 -4.75
C GLY A 17 -9.42 21.42 -3.73
N LEU A 18 -10.69 21.44 -3.32
CA LEU A 18 -11.28 20.46 -2.41
C LEU A 18 -11.58 19.10 -3.07
N ALA A 19 -11.71 19.05 -4.40
CA ALA A 19 -12.07 17.85 -5.16
C ALA A 19 -10.88 16.97 -5.57
N SER A 20 -9.64 17.31 -5.19
CA SER A 20 -8.44 16.56 -5.60
C SER A 20 -8.22 15.23 -4.87
N CYS A 21 -9.18 14.76 -4.08
CA CYS A 21 -9.17 13.46 -3.39
C CYS A 21 -9.60 12.33 -4.34
N TYR A 22 -8.65 11.82 -5.13
CA TYR A 22 -8.89 10.64 -5.95
C TYR A 22 -8.67 9.33 -5.14
N GLU A 23 -9.44 8.29 -5.49
CA GLU A 23 -9.33 6.96 -4.89
C GLU A 23 -8.30 6.13 -5.66
N PHE A 24 -7.45 5.40 -4.93
CA PHE A 24 -6.52 4.45 -5.52
C PHE A 24 -6.81 3.03 -5.03
N LEU A 25 -6.85 2.12 -5.99
CA LEU A 25 -6.75 0.69 -5.75
C LEU A 25 -5.32 0.24 -6.07
N VAL A 26 -4.66 -0.33 -5.07
CA VAL A 26 -3.36 -0.98 -5.22
C VAL A 26 -3.55 -2.47 -5.02
N VAL A 27 -3.13 -3.25 -6.01
CA VAL A 27 -3.15 -4.71 -5.92
C VAL A 27 -1.72 -5.18 -5.70
N SER A 28 -1.45 -5.75 -4.54
CA SER A 28 -0.15 -6.30 -4.17
C SER A 28 -0.27 -7.81 -4.02
N PHE A 29 0.48 -8.56 -4.82
CA PHE A 29 0.47 -10.02 -4.81
C PHE A 29 1.60 -10.63 -3.97
N HIS A 30 2.20 -9.86 -3.07
CA HIS A 30 3.34 -10.28 -2.26
C HIS A 30 2.98 -10.35 -0.78
N ASP A 31 3.10 -11.56 -0.21
CA ASP A 31 2.84 -11.85 1.19
C ASP A 31 4.04 -11.54 2.12
N SER A 32 5.15 -11.09 1.55
CA SER A 32 6.38 -10.84 2.30
C SER A 32 6.42 -9.40 2.84
N GLY A 33 6.75 -9.26 4.12
CA GLY A 33 6.81 -7.94 4.77
C GLY A 33 7.79 -6.95 4.13
N SER A 34 8.88 -7.42 3.49
CA SER A 34 9.85 -6.55 2.81
C SER A 34 9.26 -5.82 1.60
N HIS A 35 8.53 -6.52 0.74
CA HIS A 35 7.84 -5.93 -0.42
C HIS A 35 6.71 -5.00 0.01
N GLN A 36 6.05 -5.28 1.12
CA GLN A 36 5.01 -4.41 1.67
C GLN A 36 5.59 -3.15 2.32
N ALA A 37 6.74 -3.27 2.98
CA ALA A 37 7.44 -2.17 3.63
C ALA A 37 8.02 -1.17 2.64
N SER A 38 8.47 -1.60 1.46
CA SER A 38 9.01 -0.67 0.46
C SER A 38 7.95 0.30 -0.07
N MET A 39 6.69 -0.14 -0.17
CA MET A 39 5.59 0.69 -0.68
C MET A 39 4.82 1.44 0.42
N SER A 40 4.97 1.08 1.70
CA SER A 40 4.17 1.65 2.79
C SER A 40 4.29 3.17 2.91
N LYS A 41 5.49 3.73 2.75
CA LYS A 41 5.73 5.18 2.80
C LYS A 41 4.94 5.93 1.74
N LEU A 42 4.87 5.38 0.52
CA LEU A 42 4.09 5.97 -0.57
C LEU A 42 2.59 5.98 -0.23
N PHE A 43 2.06 4.86 0.27
CA PHE A 43 0.64 4.77 0.62
C PHE A 43 0.26 5.69 1.77
N LEU A 44 1.13 5.81 2.78
CA LEU A 44 0.93 6.75 3.88
C LEU A 44 0.92 8.20 3.42
N GLU A 45 1.84 8.58 2.53
CA GLU A 45 1.91 9.95 1.99
C GLU A 45 0.72 10.27 1.09
N LEU A 46 0.23 9.31 0.30
CA LEU A 46 -0.98 9.52 -0.49
C LEU A 46 -2.22 9.61 0.42
N ALA A 47 -2.31 8.74 1.43
CA ALA A 47 -3.42 8.80 2.39
C ALA A 47 -3.40 10.09 3.22
N SER A 48 -2.23 10.64 3.58
CA SER A 48 -2.12 11.91 4.30
C SER A 48 -2.57 13.12 3.45
N ARG A 49 -2.48 13.01 2.12
CA ARG A 49 -2.98 14.01 1.16
C ARG A 49 -4.48 13.88 0.87
N GLY A 50 -5.17 12.96 1.55
CA GLY A 50 -6.62 12.77 1.41
C GLY A 50 -7.01 11.75 0.33
N HIS A 51 -6.07 10.98 -0.20
CA HIS A 51 -6.40 9.88 -1.10
C HIS A 51 -6.95 8.67 -0.33
N HIS A 52 -7.97 8.05 -0.89
CA HIS A 52 -8.50 6.81 -0.35
C HIS A 52 -7.69 5.64 -0.92
N ILE A 53 -6.87 4.98 -0.10
CA ILE A 53 -5.99 3.89 -0.55
C ILE A 53 -6.57 2.55 -0.10
N THR A 54 -6.87 1.68 -1.06
CA THR A 54 -7.21 0.28 -0.80
C THR A 54 -6.10 -0.61 -1.31
N VAL A 55 -5.54 -1.45 -0.44
CA VAL A 55 -4.52 -2.45 -0.78
C VAL A 55 -5.16 -3.82 -0.75
N VAL A 56 -5.18 -4.52 -1.89
CA VAL A 56 -5.52 -5.94 -1.94
C VAL A 56 -4.25 -6.74 -1.69
N ASP A 57 -4.26 -7.58 -0.66
CA ASP A 57 -3.09 -8.32 -0.18
C ASP A 57 -3.47 -9.77 0.16
N THR A 58 -2.55 -10.71 -0.04
CA THR A 58 -2.71 -12.13 0.29
C THR A 58 -2.33 -12.48 1.74
N THR A 59 -1.83 -11.52 2.51
CA THR A 59 -1.58 -11.74 3.94
C THR A 59 -2.85 -11.93 4.74
N SER A 60 -2.73 -12.56 5.91
CA SER A 60 -3.84 -12.77 6.84
C SER A 60 -4.09 -11.58 7.78
N LYS A 61 -3.19 -10.59 7.81
CA LYS A 61 -3.24 -9.45 8.74
C LYS A 61 -2.70 -8.20 8.09
N LYS A 62 -3.32 -7.06 8.36
CA LYS A 62 -2.84 -5.76 7.93
C LYS A 62 -1.38 -5.56 8.34
N PRO A 63 -0.47 -5.23 7.40
CA PRO A 63 0.92 -4.98 7.70
C PRO A 63 1.06 -3.82 8.71
N PRO A 64 1.94 -3.93 9.72
CA PRO A 64 2.09 -2.90 10.76
C PRO A 64 2.54 -1.54 10.19
N ASN A 65 3.14 -1.56 9.00
CA ASN A 65 3.66 -0.38 8.32
C ASN A 65 2.55 0.41 7.61
N TYR A 66 1.33 -0.13 7.52
CA TYR A 66 0.18 0.57 6.95
C TYR A 66 -0.58 1.28 8.07
N GLY A 67 -0.63 2.61 7.98
CA GLY A 67 -1.32 3.46 8.97
C GLY A 67 -2.84 3.28 8.94
N PRO A 68 -3.57 3.95 9.86
CA PRO A 68 -5.02 3.81 9.97
C PRO A 68 -5.77 4.16 8.67
N ASN A 69 -5.23 5.08 7.88
CA ASN A 69 -5.87 5.62 6.67
C ASN A 69 -5.66 4.78 5.41
N VAL A 70 -5.07 3.58 5.53
CA VAL A 70 -4.91 2.62 4.44
C VAL A 70 -5.83 1.44 4.69
N THR A 71 -6.77 1.20 3.79
CA THR A 71 -7.66 0.04 3.85
C THR A 71 -6.93 -1.16 3.26
N VAL A 72 -7.00 -2.31 3.93
CA VAL A 72 -6.43 -3.56 3.42
C VAL A 72 -7.55 -4.56 3.25
N VAL A 73 -7.67 -5.09 2.03
CA VAL A 73 -8.58 -6.18 1.70
C VAL A 73 -7.75 -7.45 1.60
N HIS A 74 -8.05 -8.40 2.48
CA HIS A 74 -7.36 -9.67 2.52
C HIS A 74 -7.98 -10.63 1.49
N PHE A 75 -7.17 -11.05 0.53
CA PHE A 75 -7.52 -12.10 -0.41
C PHE A 75 -6.94 -13.42 0.10
N PRO A 76 -7.75 -14.44 0.42
CA PRO A 76 -7.24 -15.71 0.92
C PRO A 76 -6.36 -16.37 -0.15
N ASP A 77 -5.09 -16.62 0.19
CA ASP A 77 -4.20 -17.47 -0.59
C ASP A 77 -4.17 -18.86 0.06
N ASP A 78 -4.88 -19.79 -0.57
CA ASP A 78 -4.96 -21.20 -0.20
C ASP A 78 -3.80 -22.02 -0.79
N ARG A 79 -2.93 -21.40 -1.60
CA ARG A 79 -1.78 -22.08 -2.17
C ARG A 79 -0.78 -22.41 -1.06
N PRO A 80 -0.14 -23.59 -1.13
CA PRO A 80 0.92 -23.94 -0.20
C PRO A 80 2.04 -22.91 -0.32
N LYS A 81 2.31 -22.18 0.76
CA LYS A 81 3.42 -21.22 0.79
C LYS A 81 4.70 -21.98 0.47
N PRO A 82 5.48 -21.57 -0.56
CA PRO A 82 6.71 -22.23 -0.88
C PRO A 82 7.69 -21.99 0.27
N THR A 83 7.74 -22.94 1.22
CA THR A 83 8.87 -23.09 2.16
C THR A 83 10.19 -23.32 1.41
N ILE A 84 10.13 -23.52 0.09
CA ILE A 84 11.23 -23.64 -0.85
C ILE A 84 12.31 -22.59 -0.64
N PHE A 85 12.04 -21.32 -0.31
CA PHE A 85 13.16 -20.37 -0.15
C PHE A 85 14.01 -20.69 1.09
N LEU A 86 13.37 -20.96 2.23
CA LEU A 86 14.05 -21.39 3.47
C LEU A 86 14.62 -22.80 3.33
N ARG A 87 13.87 -23.71 2.70
CA ARG A 87 14.26 -25.11 2.48
C ARG A 87 15.42 -25.22 1.50
N MET A 88 15.38 -24.53 0.35
CA MET A 88 16.52 -24.42 -0.57
C MET A 88 17.68 -23.73 0.13
N PHE A 89 17.47 -22.67 0.90
CA PHE A 89 18.59 -22.03 1.61
C PHE A 89 19.26 -22.97 2.63
N TRP A 90 18.49 -23.80 3.34
CA TRP A 90 19.01 -24.81 4.28
C TRP A 90 19.64 -26.03 3.60
N GLU A 91 19.04 -26.53 2.50
CA GLU A 91 19.50 -27.73 1.79
C GLU A 91 20.64 -27.43 0.79
N THR A 92 20.71 -26.21 0.24
CA THR A 92 21.71 -25.84 -0.78
C THR A 92 23.05 -25.42 -0.17
N TYR A 93 23.07 -24.95 1.09
CA TYR A 93 24.30 -24.46 1.75
C TYR A 93 24.49 -25.02 3.17
N PRO A 94 24.57 -26.35 3.36
CA PRO A 94 24.75 -26.96 4.68
C PRO A 94 26.05 -26.52 5.39
N GLN A 95 27.09 -26.17 4.62
CA GLN A 95 28.40 -25.75 5.12
C GLN A 95 28.41 -24.40 5.83
N VAL A 96 27.38 -23.56 5.69
CA VAL A 96 27.34 -22.21 6.32
C VAL A 96 27.02 -22.30 7.82
N TRP A 97 26.45 -23.42 8.27
CA TRP A 97 25.97 -23.61 9.65
C TRP A 97 26.82 -24.60 10.46
N GLN A 98 27.84 -25.19 9.83
CA GLN A 98 28.83 -25.98 10.54
C GLN A 98 29.82 -25.00 11.17
N THR A 99 29.63 -24.70 12.45
CA THR A 99 30.69 -24.07 13.25
C THR A 99 31.91 -24.98 13.27
N PRO A 100 33.14 -24.43 13.26
CA PRO A 100 34.36 -25.22 13.33
C PRO A 100 34.44 -26.11 14.58
#